data_AF-A0A8J3DRE0-F1
#
_entry.id   AF-A0A8J3DRE0-F1
#
_cell.length_a   1.000
_cell.length_b   1.000
_cell.length_c   1.000
_cell.angle_alpha   90.00
_cell.angle_beta   90.00
_cell.angle_gamma   90.00
#
_symmetry.space_group_name_H-M   'P 1'
#
loop_
_entity.id
_entity.type
_entity.pdbx_description
1 polymer ?
#
loop_
_entity_poly.entity_id
_entity_poly.type
_entity_poly.pdbx_seq_one_letter_code
_entity_poly.pdbx_strand_id
1 'polypeptide(L)'
;MSNGFHEVDFPLSIAFNTTGGPERRNEIVALTSGHEKRNARFADSRRHFDAGSGMRAVEDLQTVAEFFEARHGSLYGFRFRDPFDHRSARQVTPLDQVLGVGDGETKHFALVKQYGVGADAYRRGIDKPVAGSVRAAVDGAETTDFTLKGGTVLFDVAPMAGQSVTAGFLFDVPVRFDMERLVLNLSSFRAGIAPSIPLIEVKP
;
A
#
# COMPACT_ATOMS: atom_id res chain seq x y z
N MET A 1 -9.85 -12.93 15.99
CA MET A 1 -10.24 -13.51 14.69
C MET A 1 -9.81 -12.50 13.63
N SER A 2 -8.79 -12.82 12.82
CA SER A 2 -8.27 -11.92 11.79
C SER A 2 -9.31 -11.80 10.67
N ASN A 3 -10.10 -10.74 10.75
CA ASN A 3 -11.34 -10.60 9.99
C ASN A 3 -11.02 -10.19 8.54
N GLY A 4 -10.89 -11.16 7.63
CA GLY A 4 -10.87 -10.92 6.18
C GLY A 4 -9.51 -10.62 5.53
N PHE A 5 -8.36 -10.85 6.17
CA PHE A 5 -7.04 -10.61 5.58
C PHE A 5 -6.05 -11.76 5.83
N HIS A 6 -5.29 -12.13 4.81
CA HIS A 6 -4.22 -13.13 4.89
C HIS A 6 -2.85 -12.48 4.67
N GLU A 7 -1.89 -12.75 5.56
CA GLU A 7 -0.51 -12.27 5.47
C GLU A 7 0.30 -13.10 4.46
N VAL A 8 -0.13 -13.07 3.20
CA VAL A 8 0.54 -13.71 2.06
C VAL A 8 0.70 -12.70 0.94
N ASP A 9 1.81 -12.80 0.23
CA ASP A 9 2.08 -11.97 -0.95
C ASP A 9 1.36 -12.54 -2.17
N PHE A 10 0.92 -11.66 -3.07
CA PHE A 10 0.47 -12.07 -4.40
C PHE A 10 1.59 -12.83 -5.12
N PRO A 11 1.31 -14.01 -5.70
CA PRO A 11 2.34 -15.02 -5.98
C PRO A 11 3.16 -14.74 -7.24
N LEU A 12 2.81 -13.73 -8.02
CA LEU A 12 3.53 -13.39 -9.24
C LEU A 12 4.58 -12.32 -8.96
N SER A 13 5.79 -12.53 -9.46
CA SER A 13 6.80 -11.47 -9.57
C SER A 13 6.24 -10.41 -10.51
N ILE A 14 5.73 -9.32 -9.92
CA ILE A 14 5.01 -8.27 -10.62
C ILE A 14 5.89 -7.73 -11.75
N ALA A 15 5.48 -8.03 -12.98
CA ALA A 15 6.17 -7.55 -14.16
C ALA A 15 5.89 -6.06 -14.38
N PHE A 16 6.77 -5.42 -15.14
CA PHE A 16 6.71 -4.04 -15.64
C PHE A 16 5.39 -3.58 -16.31
N ASN A 17 4.38 -4.46 -16.44
CA ASN A 17 3.16 -4.20 -17.19
C ASN A 17 1.90 -4.07 -16.33
N THR A 18 1.95 -4.24 -15.00
CA THR A 18 0.77 -3.98 -14.14
C THR A 18 0.25 -2.59 -14.43
N THR A 19 -1.05 -2.47 -14.68
CA THR A 19 -1.70 -1.17 -14.78
C THR A 19 -2.39 -0.86 -13.47
N GLY A 20 -2.47 0.41 -13.09
CA GLY A 20 -3.12 0.77 -11.85
C GLY A 20 -2.72 2.14 -11.35
N GLY A 21 -3.28 2.50 -10.19
CA GLY A 21 -2.98 3.76 -9.54
C GLY A 21 -4.04 4.18 -8.51
N PRO A 22 -3.83 5.35 -7.90
CA PRO A 22 -4.75 5.91 -6.92
C PRO A 22 -5.99 6.54 -7.58
N GLU A 23 -7.16 6.21 -7.06
CA GLU A 23 -8.43 6.89 -7.32
C GLU A 23 -8.73 7.86 -6.18
N ARG A 24 -9.16 9.08 -6.52
CA ARG A 24 -9.78 10.02 -5.59
C ARG A 24 -11.21 10.29 -5.99
N ARG A 25 -12.13 10.07 -5.04
CA ARG A 25 -13.56 10.26 -5.28
C ARG A 25 -13.97 11.68 -4.86
N ASN A 26 -13.89 12.61 -5.80
CA ASN A 26 -14.33 13.99 -5.60
C ASN A 26 -15.66 14.22 -6.31
N GLU A 27 -16.58 14.91 -5.65
CA GLU A 27 -17.81 15.41 -6.24
C GLU A 27 -17.60 16.88 -6.66
N ILE A 28 -17.83 17.18 -7.94
CA ILE A 28 -17.68 18.51 -8.52
C ILE A 28 -19.07 19.02 -8.89
N VAL A 29 -19.49 20.10 -8.26
CA VAL A 29 -20.76 20.77 -8.52
C VAL A 29 -20.47 22.10 -9.21
N ALA A 30 -20.87 22.21 -10.48
CA ALA A 30 -20.81 23.46 -11.23
C ALA A 30 -21.96 24.38 -10.79
N LEU A 31 -21.64 25.63 -10.47
CA LEU A 31 -22.60 26.66 -10.08
C LEU A 31 -23.00 27.46 -11.32
N THR A 32 -24.24 27.95 -11.33
CA THR A 32 -24.77 28.80 -12.41
C THR A 32 -23.97 30.11 -12.62
N SER A 33 -23.20 30.53 -11.61
CA SER A 33 -22.28 31.67 -11.69
C SER A 33 -20.96 31.36 -12.43
N GLY A 34 -20.74 30.13 -12.91
CA GLY A 34 -19.46 29.68 -13.48
C GLY A 34 -18.39 29.27 -12.47
N HIS A 35 -18.72 29.25 -11.17
CA HIS A 35 -17.83 28.74 -10.11
C HIS A 35 -18.04 27.23 -9.89
N GLU A 36 -17.09 26.57 -9.23
CA GLU A 36 -17.21 25.16 -8.84
C GLU A 36 -17.11 24.99 -7.33
N LYS A 37 -17.91 24.07 -6.79
CA LYS A 37 -17.71 23.51 -5.45
C LYS A 37 -17.18 22.09 -5.58
N ARG A 38 -16.09 21.79 -4.87
CA ARG A 38 -15.43 20.48 -4.88
C ARG A 38 -15.52 19.86 -3.49
N ASN A 39 -16.07 18.66 -3.41
CA ASN A 39 -16.23 17.93 -2.16
C ASN A 39 -15.49 16.58 -2.24
N ALA A 40 -14.50 16.37 -1.38
CA ALA A 40 -13.82 15.09 -1.27
C ALA A 40 -14.75 14.09 -0.57
N ARG A 41 -15.23 13.07 -1.30
CA ARG A 41 -16.14 12.06 -0.75
C ARG A 41 -15.40 11.07 0.15
N PHE A 42 -14.11 10.85 -0.10
CA PHE A 42 -13.21 10.06 0.72
C PHE A 42 -12.01 10.90 1.16
N ALA A 43 -11.58 10.70 2.41
CA ALA A 43 -10.37 11.32 2.94
C ALA A 43 -9.11 10.76 2.27
N ASP A 44 -9.09 9.44 2.05
CA ASP A 44 -7.97 8.74 1.43
C ASP A 44 -8.25 8.40 -0.04
N SER A 45 -7.17 8.34 -0.83
CA SER A 45 -7.23 7.68 -2.14
C SER A 45 -7.32 6.16 -1.97
N ARG A 46 -7.97 5.49 -2.93
CA ARG A 46 -8.07 4.03 -3.02
C ARG A 46 -7.35 3.52 -4.26
N ARG A 47 -6.53 2.48 -4.16
CA ARG A 47 -5.76 1.98 -5.31
C ARG A 47 -6.53 0.89 -6.04
N HIS A 48 -6.43 0.93 -7.36
CA HIS A 48 -6.92 -0.09 -8.28
C HIS A 48 -5.74 -0.59 -9.11
N PHE A 49 -5.68 -1.89 -9.35
CA PHE A 49 -4.64 -2.51 -10.16
C PHE A 49 -5.23 -3.57 -11.07
N ASP A 50 -4.57 -3.84 -12.19
CA ASP A 50 -4.73 -5.06 -12.96
C ASP A 50 -3.39 -5.81 -12.97
N ALA A 51 -3.36 -6.92 -12.24
CA ALA A 51 -2.19 -7.79 -12.13
C ALA A 51 -2.05 -8.77 -13.31
N GLY A 52 -3.03 -8.76 -14.22
CA GLY A 52 -3.17 -9.66 -15.35
C GLY A 52 -1.95 -9.69 -16.26
N SER A 53 -1.48 -8.50 -16.60
CA SER A 53 -0.35 -8.26 -17.50
C SER A 53 1.01 -8.77 -16.98
N GLY A 54 1.06 -9.23 -15.73
CA GLY A 54 2.25 -9.84 -15.13
C GLY A 54 2.53 -11.27 -15.58
N MET A 55 1.52 -11.99 -16.09
CA MET A 55 1.61 -13.41 -16.43
C MET A 55 2.38 -13.63 -17.74
N ARG A 56 3.33 -14.56 -17.72
CA ARG A 56 4.22 -14.89 -18.85
C ARG A 56 4.17 -16.37 -19.24
N ALA A 57 3.78 -17.23 -18.31
CA ALA A 57 3.76 -18.68 -18.49
C ALA A 57 2.37 -19.26 -18.18
N VAL A 58 2.07 -20.44 -18.69
CA VAL A 58 0.78 -21.11 -18.44
C VAL A 58 0.67 -21.51 -16.96
N GLU A 59 1.81 -21.81 -16.36
CA GLU A 59 1.99 -22.13 -14.94
C GLU A 59 1.59 -20.94 -14.04
N ASP A 60 1.74 -19.71 -14.52
CA ASP A 60 1.26 -18.52 -13.81
C ASP A 60 -0.27 -18.51 -13.70
N LEU A 61 -0.98 -19.00 -14.74
CA LEU A 61 -2.45 -19.11 -14.71
C LEU A 61 -2.92 -20.08 -13.62
N GLN A 62 -2.22 -21.20 -13.45
CA GLN A 62 -2.50 -22.19 -12.41
C GLN A 62 -2.22 -21.61 -11.03
N THR A 63 -1.07 -20.95 -10.88
CA THR A 63 -0.67 -20.28 -9.63
C THR A 63 -1.70 -19.23 -9.19
N VAL A 64 -2.22 -18.42 -10.13
CA VAL A 64 -3.27 -17.44 -9.85
C VAL A 64 -4.60 -18.13 -9.50
N ALA A 65 -4.97 -19.20 -10.21
CA ALA A 65 -6.20 -19.95 -9.91
C ALA A 65 -6.18 -20.52 -8.49
N GLU A 66 -5.07 -21.16 -8.11
CA GLU A 66 -4.87 -21.68 -6.75
C GLU A 66 -4.93 -20.56 -5.70
N PHE A 67 -4.29 -19.42 -5.97
CA PHE A 67 -4.33 -18.28 -5.07
C PHE A 67 -5.73 -17.67 -4.95
N PHE A 68 -6.48 -17.58 -6.06
CA PHE A 68 -7.85 -17.08 -6.10
C PHE A 68 -8.80 -17.94 -5.26
N GLU A 69 -8.74 -19.27 -5.45
CA GLU A 69 -9.53 -20.22 -4.67
C GLU A 69 -9.16 -20.20 -3.18
N ALA A 70 -7.87 -20.12 -2.87
CA ALA A 70 -7.42 -20.01 -1.48
C ALA A 70 -7.94 -18.73 -0.79
N ARG A 71 -8.18 -17.64 -1.54
CA ARG A 71 -8.77 -16.40 -1.01
C ARG A 71 -10.29 -16.33 -1.12
N HIS A 72 -10.94 -17.38 -1.60
CA HIS A 72 -12.39 -17.41 -1.82
C HIS A 72 -12.86 -16.20 -2.65
N GLY A 73 -12.14 -15.92 -3.74
CA GLY A 73 -12.42 -14.76 -4.59
C GLY A 73 -12.23 -13.43 -3.87
N SER A 74 -13.29 -12.63 -3.77
CA SER A 74 -13.25 -11.28 -3.18
C SER A 74 -13.29 -11.26 -1.65
N LEU A 75 -13.44 -12.43 -1.00
CA LEU A 75 -13.68 -12.50 0.45
C LEU A 75 -12.47 -12.07 1.29
N TYR A 76 -11.27 -12.54 0.94
CA TYR A 76 -10.06 -12.30 1.74
C TYR A 76 -9.05 -11.42 1.02
N GLY A 77 -8.56 -10.40 1.73
CA GLY A 77 -7.44 -9.58 1.29
C GLY A 77 -6.09 -10.27 1.48
N PHE A 78 -5.08 -9.71 0.81
CA PHE A 78 -3.69 -10.16 0.80
C PHE A 78 -2.75 -8.98 0.46
N ARG A 79 -1.44 -9.24 0.53
CA ARG A 79 -0.41 -8.22 0.31
C ARG A 79 -0.09 -8.12 -1.17
N PHE A 80 -0.06 -6.89 -1.69
CA PHE A 80 0.34 -6.62 -3.06
C PHE A 80 1.39 -5.52 -3.12
N ARG A 81 2.57 -5.83 -3.66
CA ARG A 81 3.64 -4.85 -3.79
C ARG A 81 3.43 -3.95 -5.01
N ASP A 82 2.92 -2.75 -4.78
CA ASP A 82 2.68 -1.78 -5.85
C ASP A 82 3.99 -1.43 -6.60
N PRO A 83 4.14 -1.74 -7.90
CA PRO A 83 5.37 -1.46 -8.64
C PRO A 83 5.65 0.04 -8.78
N PHE A 84 4.62 0.89 -8.71
CA PHE A 84 4.72 2.34 -8.83
C PHE A 84 5.04 3.01 -7.50
N ASP A 85 4.58 2.42 -6.40
CA ASP A 85 4.59 3.06 -5.09
C ASP A 85 4.67 2.07 -3.92
N HIS A 86 5.86 1.48 -3.70
CA HIS A 86 6.13 0.52 -2.61
C HIS A 86 7.26 0.94 -1.66
N ARG A 87 7.68 2.21 -1.70
CA ARG A 87 8.84 2.71 -0.94
C ARG A 87 8.64 4.11 -0.40
N SER A 88 9.16 4.38 0.79
CA SER A 88 9.14 5.69 1.47
C SER A 88 9.81 6.79 0.66
N ALA A 89 10.94 6.51 0.03
CA ALA A 89 11.68 7.41 -0.86
C ALA A 89 12.29 6.65 -2.04
N ARG A 90 12.94 7.35 -2.99
CA ARG A 90 13.58 6.71 -4.15
C ARG A 90 14.71 5.76 -3.75
N GLN A 91 15.48 6.16 -2.75
CA GLN A 91 16.45 5.33 -2.04
C GLN A 91 16.02 5.35 -0.57
N VAL A 92 15.87 4.17 0.03
CA VAL A 92 15.33 4.06 1.40
C VAL A 92 16.41 4.41 2.43
N THR A 93 16.14 5.43 3.23
CA THR A 93 17.00 5.90 4.33
C THR A 93 16.17 6.07 5.60
N PRO A 94 16.76 6.05 6.81
CA PRO A 94 15.99 6.24 8.05
C PRO A 94 15.40 7.65 8.18
N LEU A 95 15.76 8.58 7.29
CA LEU A 95 15.35 9.99 7.30
C LEU A 95 14.21 10.29 6.31
N ASP A 96 13.65 9.28 5.65
CA ASP A 96 12.75 9.49 4.51
C ASP A 96 11.44 10.20 4.88
N GLN A 97 10.75 9.72 5.92
CA GLN A 97 9.42 10.18 6.31
C GLN A 97 9.43 10.61 7.77
N VAL A 98 9.00 11.85 8.04
CA VAL A 98 8.76 12.31 9.42
C VAL A 98 7.49 11.64 9.93
N LEU A 99 7.61 10.87 11.01
CA LEU A 99 6.50 10.20 11.67
C LEU A 99 5.87 11.10 12.73
N GLY A 100 6.70 11.78 13.52
CA GLY A 100 6.28 12.69 14.58
C GLY A 100 7.47 13.36 15.28
N VAL A 101 7.19 14.04 16.39
CA VAL A 101 8.19 14.65 17.27
C VAL A 101 7.97 14.09 18.67
N GLY A 102 9.05 13.73 19.34
CA GLY A 102 9.03 13.28 20.72
C GLY A 102 8.51 14.36 21.67
N ASP A 103 7.84 13.91 22.72
CA ASP A 103 7.30 14.70 23.82
C ASP A 103 7.77 14.15 25.19
N GLY A 104 8.55 13.07 25.20
CA GLY A 104 8.97 12.35 26.41
C GLY A 104 7.96 11.30 26.91
N GLU A 105 6.80 11.15 26.27
CA GLU A 105 5.73 10.23 26.70
C GLU A 105 5.28 9.27 25.58
N THR A 106 5.12 9.78 24.36
CA THR A 106 4.67 9.06 23.18
C THR A 106 5.72 8.07 22.70
N LYS A 107 5.35 6.79 22.67
CA LYS A 107 6.20 5.67 22.24
C LYS A 107 5.82 5.06 20.89
N HIS A 108 4.68 5.47 20.34
CA HIS A 108 4.06 4.83 19.17
C HIS A 108 4.02 5.82 18.01
N PHE A 109 4.70 5.49 16.91
CA PHE A 109 4.77 6.34 15.73
C PHE A 109 4.31 5.55 14.50
N ALA A 110 3.15 5.93 13.96
CA ALA A 110 2.59 5.28 12.77
C ALA A 110 3.44 5.60 11.54
N LEU A 111 3.72 4.58 10.73
CA LEU A 111 4.36 4.73 9.44
C LEU A 111 3.41 5.48 8.51
N VAL A 112 3.94 6.53 7.89
CA VAL A 112 3.21 7.36 6.95
C VAL A 112 4.07 7.60 5.72
N LYS A 113 3.42 7.69 4.56
CA LYS A 113 4.01 8.25 3.36
C LYS A 113 3.35 9.57 3.03
N GLN A 114 4.15 10.62 2.94
CA GLN A 114 3.72 11.96 2.59
C GLN A 114 3.78 12.19 1.08
N TYR A 115 2.72 12.79 0.53
CA TYR A 115 2.64 13.24 -0.85
C TYR A 115 2.40 14.75 -0.87
N GLY A 116 3.33 15.49 -1.48
CA GLY A 116 3.35 16.95 -1.43
C GLY A 116 4.15 17.50 -0.25
N VAL A 117 4.11 18.82 -0.10
CA VAL A 117 4.87 19.57 0.90
C VAL A 117 3.94 20.51 1.67
N GLY A 118 4.34 20.90 2.88
CA GLY A 118 3.60 21.84 3.72
C GLY A 118 2.33 21.25 4.35
N ALA A 119 1.46 22.13 4.85
CA ALA A 119 0.27 21.77 5.61
C ALA A 119 -0.78 21.00 4.80
N ASP A 120 -0.81 21.21 3.47
CA ASP A 120 -1.75 20.54 2.56
C ASP A 120 -1.23 19.19 2.06
N ALA A 121 -0.07 18.73 2.55
CA ALA A 121 0.49 17.45 2.14
C ALA A 121 -0.42 16.29 2.59
N TYR A 122 -0.70 15.38 1.66
CA TYR A 122 -1.48 14.19 1.96
C TYR A 122 -0.60 13.17 2.68
N ARG A 123 -0.95 12.81 3.91
CA ARG A 123 -0.24 11.80 4.70
C ARG A 123 -1.03 10.50 4.66
N ARG A 124 -0.51 9.51 3.95
CA ARG A 124 -1.12 8.18 3.86
C ARG A 124 -0.55 7.28 4.95
N GLY A 125 -1.40 6.69 5.77
CA GLY A 125 -1.00 5.61 6.70
C GLY A 125 -0.51 4.37 5.95
N ILE A 126 0.49 3.69 6.50
CA ILE A 126 1.11 2.49 5.93
C ILE A 126 0.98 1.33 6.92
N ASP A 127 -0.01 0.46 6.70
CA ASP A 127 -0.35 -0.62 7.64
C ASP A 127 0.43 -1.92 7.38
N LYS A 128 0.98 -2.08 6.18
CA LYS A 128 1.67 -3.30 5.71
C LYS A 128 3.12 -3.00 5.27
N PRO A 129 4.00 -2.56 6.18
CA PRO A 129 5.42 -2.46 5.87
C PRO A 129 6.01 -3.85 5.58
N VAL A 130 7.02 -3.91 4.73
CA VAL A 130 7.78 -5.14 4.48
C VAL A 130 8.70 -5.37 5.67
N ALA A 131 8.55 -6.52 6.32
CA ALA A 131 9.37 -6.89 7.47
C ALA A 131 10.87 -6.83 7.13
N GLY A 132 11.67 -6.29 8.04
CA GLY A 132 13.12 -6.11 7.86
C GLY A 132 13.52 -4.94 6.95
N SER A 133 12.60 -4.22 6.32
CA SER A 133 12.91 -3.03 5.51
C SER A 133 12.85 -1.71 6.26
N VAL A 134 12.21 -1.69 7.43
CA VAL A 134 11.98 -0.47 8.22
C VAL A 134 13.28 -0.05 8.89
N ARG A 135 13.68 1.20 8.64
CA ARG A 135 14.83 1.88 9.23
C ARG A 135 14.30 3.12 9.93
N ALA A 136 14.57 3.28 11.22
CA ALA A 136 14.09 4.43 12.00
C ALA A 136 15.26 5.29 12.48
N ALA A 137 15.03 6.59 12.62
CA ALA A 137 15.96 7.50 13.27
C ALA A 137 15.24 8.39 14.29
N VAL A 138 15.96 8.74 15.35
CA VAL A 138 15.57 9.72 16.36
C VAL A 138 16.61 10.84 16.33
N ASP A 139 16.15 12.07 16.15
CA ASP A 139 17.01 13.26 16.05
C ASP A 139 18.11 13.13 14.97
N GLY A 140 17.77 12.48 13.85
CA GLY A 140 18.69 12.25 12.73
C GLY A 140 19.64 11.06 12.87
N ALA A 141 19.71 10.42 14.05
CA ALA A 141 20.54 9.23 14.27
C ALA A 141 19.72 7.95 14.07
N GLU A 142 20.19 7.06 13.18
CA GLU A 142 19.58 5.74 12.97
C GLU A 142 19.66 4.90 14.25
N THR A 143 18.58 4.20 14.57
CA THR A 143 18.48 3.31 15.73
C THR A 143 17.80 1.99 15.36
N THR A 144 18.19 0.94 16.05
CA THR A 144 17.55 -0.38 16.03
C THR A 144 16.69 -0.64 17.26
N ASP A 145 16.65 0.30 18.21
CA ASP A 145 15.97 0.18 19.51
C ASP A 145 14.46 0.45 19.37
N PHE A 146 13.83 -0.27 18.44
CA PHE A 146 12.39 -0.20 18.22
C PHE A 146 11.85 -1.58 17.84
N THR A 147 10.56 -1.78 18.07
CA THR A 147 9.81 -2.92 17.53
C THR A 147 8.77 -2.45 16.53
N LEU A 148 8.42 -3.31 15.58
CA LEU A 148 7.41 -3.03 14.57
C LEU A 148 6.15 -3.84 14.89
N LYS A 149 5.02 -3.17 15.03
CA LYS A 149 3.71 -3.82 15.18
C LYS A 149 2.75 -3.30 14.11
N GLY A 150 2.54 -4.09 13.07
CA GLY A 150 1.82 -3.65 11.88
C GLY A 150 2.51 -2.42 11.26
N GLY A 151 1.74 -1.36 11.03
CA GLY A 151 2.22 -0.07 10.53
C GLY A 151 2.77 0.89 11.58
N THR A 152 3.23 0.43 12.75
CA THR A 152 3.66 1.31 13.84
C THR A 152 5.03 0.93 14.37
N VAL A 153 5.90 1.93 14.51
CA VAL A 153 7.20 1.87 15.21
C VAL A 153 6.96 2.12 16.69
N LEU A 154 7.44 1.21 17.54
CA LEU A 154 7.30 1.26 18.99
C LEU A 154 8.68 1.37 19.64
N PHE A 155 8.89 2.40 20.45
CA PHE A 155 10.09 2.56 21.25
C PHE A 155 9.84 2.12 22.70
N ASP A 156 10.84 1.49 23.33
CA ASP A 156 10.76 1.14 24.76
C ASP A 156 10.87 2.38 25.64
N VAL A 157 11.69 3.36 25.21
CA VAL A 157 11.86 4.68 25.83
C VAL A 157 11.30 5.74 24.88
N ALA A 158 10.44 6.62 25.38
CA ALA A 158 9.85 7.67 24.55
C ALA A 158 10.94 8.66 24.09
N PRO A 159 10.98 9.03 22.80
CA PRO A 159 11.84 10.11 22.32
C PRO A 159 11.57 11.39 23.11
N MET A 160 12.63 12.12 23.48
CA MET A 160 12.54 13.33 24.28
C MET A 160 11.84 14.46 23.52
N ALA A 161 11.35 15.44 24.28
CA ALA A 161 10.73 16.65 23.75
C ALA A 161 11.60 17.30 22.66
N GLY A 162 11.04 17.45 21.45
CA GLY A 162 11.69 18.09 20.32
C GLY A 162 12.52 17.15 19.42
N GLN A 163 12.74 15.90 19.81
CA GLN A 163 13.44 14.93 18.95
C GLN A 163 12.57 14.48 17.79
N SER A 164 13.01 14.73 16.55
CA SER A 164 12.29 14.27 15.36
C SER A 164 12.37 12.76 15.22
N VAL A 165 11.25 12.10 14.94
CA VAL A 165 11.18 10.66 14.64
C VAL A 165 10.92 10.50 13.15
N THR A 166 11.83 9.82 12.46
CA THR A 166 11.73 9.54 11.03
C THR A 166 11.86 8.05 10.74
N ALA A 167 11.34 7.60 9.59
CA ALA A 167 11.62 6.27 9.09
C ALA A 167 11.64 6.19 7.57
N GLY A 168 12.40 5.24 7.04
CA GLY A 168 12.29 4.72 5.68
C GLY A 168 11.94 3.25 5.66
N PHE A 169 11.21 2.82 4.66
CA PHE A 169 10.64 1.46 4.59
C PHE A 169 10.18 1.12 3.17
N LEU A 170 10.10 -0.18 2.90
CA LEU A 170 9.28 -0.72 1.83
C LEU A 170 7.90 -1.10 2.39
N PHE A 171 6.87 -1.10 1.55
CA PHE A 171 5.53 -1.47 1.97
C PHE A 171 4.74 -2.14 0.86
N ASP A 172 3.75 -2.92 1.26
CA ASP A 172 2.77 -3.53 0.37
C ASP A 172 1.41 -2.81 0.55
N VAL A 173 0.57 -2.87 -0.47
CA VAL A 173 -0.81 -2.40 -0.44
C VAL A 173 -1.70 -3.58 -0.05
N PRO A 174 -2.52 -3.47 1.01
CA PRO A 174 -3.53 -4.49 1.30
C PRO A 174 -4.62 -4.41 0.23
N VAL A 175 -4.80 -5.50 -0.53
CA VAL A 175 -5.78 -5.58 -1.62
C VAL A 175 -6.62 -6.83 -1.49
N ARG A 176 -7.73 -6.91 -2.22
CA ARG A 176 -8.44 -8.16 -2.54
C ARG A 176 -8.65 -8.26 -4.04
N PHE A 177 -9.07 -9.42 -4.52
CA PHE A 177 -9.62 -9.53 -5.87
C PHE A 177 -10.86 -8.64 -6.01
N ASP A 178 -10.94 -7.92 -7.12
CA ASP A 178 -12.12 -7.12 -7.49
C ASP A 178 -12.93 -7.82 -8.58
N MET A 179 -13.18 -9.10 -8.34
CA MET A 179 -13.97 -9.98 -9.20
C MET A 179 -14.53 -11.15 -8.37
N GLU A 180 -15.64 -11.70 -8.82
CA GLU A 180 -16.25 -12.91 -8.24
C GLU A 180 -15.90 -14.17 -9.04
N ARG A 181 -15.50 -14.02 -10.30
CA ARG A 181 -15.19 -15.12 -11.21
C ARG A 181 -13.89 -14.87 -11.94
N LEU A 182 -12.94 -15.77 -11.77
CA LEU A 182 -11.72 -15.81 -12.57
C LEU A 182 -12.00 -16.50 -13.92
N VAL A 183 -11.68 -15.81 -15.02
CA VAL A 183 -11.83 -16.34 -16.39
C VAL A 183 -10.45 -16.58 -17.00
N LEU A 184 -10.10 -17.86 -17.18
CA LEU A 184 -8.84 -18.27 -17.78
C LEU A 184 -9.09 -18.87 -19.16
N ASN A 185 -8.43 -18.33 -20.19
CA ASN A 185 -8.49 -18.84 -21.56
C ASN A 185 -7.08 -19.12 -22.09
N LEU A 186 -6.75 -20.40 -22.22
CA LEU A 186 -5.42 -20.84 -22.64
C LEU A 186 -5.09 -20.43 -24.08
N SER A 187 -6.07 -20.44 -24.99
CA SER A 187 -5.87 -20.06 -26.38
C SER A 187 -5.56 -18.57 -26.52
N SER A 188 -6.31 -17.71 -25.81
CA SER A 188 -6.06 -16.27 -25.76
C SER A 188 -4.69 -15.96 -25.14
N PHE A 189 -4.33 -16.66 -24.07
CA PHE A 189 -3.03 -16.48 -23.42
C PHE A 189 -1.86 -16.85 -24.33
N ARG A 190 -1.96 -17.98 -25.05
CA ARG A 190 -0.97 -18.37 -26.07
C ARG A 190 -0.90 -17.39 -27.24
N ALA A 191 -1.97 -16.64 -27.51
CA ALA A 191 -1.99 -15.55 -28.48
C ALA A 191 -1.43 -14.22 -27.91
N GLY A 192 -0.85 -14.23 -26.71
CA GLY A 192 -0.23 -13.06 -26.07
C GLY A 192 -1.21 -12.15 -25.34
N ILE A 193 -2.46 -12.57 -25.14
CA ILE A 193 -3.48 -11.79 -24.43
C ILE A 193 -3.53 -12.28 -22.99
N ALA A 194 -2.97 -11.47 -22.07
CA ALA A 194 -3.05 -11.76 -20.65
C ALA A 194 -4.50 -11.61 -20.13
N PRO A 195 -5.00 -12.53 -19.28
CA PRO A 195 -6.30 -12.33 -18.64
C PRO A 195 -6.22 -11.17 -17.66
N SER A 196 -7.31 -10.41 -17.53
CA SER A 196 -7.42 -9.32 -16.56
C SER A 196 -7.57 -9.89 -15.15
N ILE A 197 -6.78 -9.37 -14.21
CA ILE A 197 -6.85 -9.68 -12.78
C ILE A 197 -6.98 -8.36 -12.00
N PRO A 198 -8.18 -7.75 -11.97
CA PRO A 198 -8.45 -6.58 -11.15
C PRO A 198 -8.28 -6.86 -9.66
N LEU A 199 -7.52 -5.97 -9.01
CA LEU A 199 -7.30 -5.90 -7.58
C LEU A 199 -7.74 -4.52 -7.08
N ILE A 200 -8.28 -4.48 -5.86
CA ILE A 200 -8.72 -3.25 -5.23
C ILE A 200 -8.21 -3.16 -3.80
N GLU A 201 -7.71 -1.98 -3.42
CA GLU A 201 -7.26 -1.73 -2.06
C GLU A 201 -8.41 -1.88 -1.05
N VAL A 202 -8.07 -2.46 0.10
CA VAL A 202 -8.94 -2.60 1.27
C VAL A 202 -8.28 -1.97 2.48
N LYS A 203 -9.09 -1.57 3.47
CA LYS A 203 -8.59 -1.18 4.78
C LYS A 203 -8.60 -2.43 5.67
N PRO A 204 -7.44 -2.93 6.11
CA PRO A 204 -7.33 -4.12 6.95
C PRO A 204 -7.75 -3.85 8.40
#